data_AF-A0A966AQ36-F1
#
_entry.id   AF-A0A966AQ36-F1
#
_cell.length_a   1.000
_cell.length_b   1.000
_cell.length_c   1.000
_cell.angle_alpha   90.00
_cell.angle_beta   90.00
_cell.angle_gamma   90.00
#
_symmetry.space_group_name_H-M   'P 1'
#
loop_
_entity.id
_entity.type
_entity.pdbx_description
1 polymer ?
#
loop_
_entity_poly.entity_id
_entity_poly.type
_entity_poly.pdbx_seq_one_letter_code
_entity_poly.pdbx_strand_id
1 'polypeptide(L)'
;GALSKRGLHYMDVGTSGGVWGLERGYCLMVGGDSEDFSRLEPVFSTLAPGSEAAPAIAARKQRGGSAEEGYLHCGPHGAGHFVKMIHNGIEYGAMAAYAEGLQVLAGANVGKDVSSGADAPAHLTHPEHYRYDFDLADITEVWRRGSVIGSWLLDLTAEALARDPALSGFSEQVKDSGEGRWTVQAAVDEGVPAHVLTAALYERFGSRGNADFANRVLSAMRFGFGGHSEKND
;
A
#
# COMPACT_ATOMS: atom_id res chain seq x y z
N GLY A 1 25.79 -4.77 -22.64
CA GLY A 1 26.18 -5.45 -21.38
C GLY A 1 26.77 -6.83 -21.63
N ALA A 2 27.02 -7.63 -20.57
CA ALA A 2 27.62 -8.97 -20.69
C ALA A 2 26.79 -9.95 -21.55
N LEU A 3 25.46 -9.82 -21.55
CA LEU A 3 24.53 -10.62 -22.38
C LEU A 3 24.62 -10.25 -23.87
N SER A 4 24.67 -8.96 -24.19
CA SER A 4 24.81 -8.47 -25.57
C SER A 4 26.10 -8.97 -26.24
N LYS A 5 27.21 -9.12 -25.50
CA LYS A 5 28.44 -9.75 -26.02
C LYS A 5 28.25 -11.20 -26.48
N ARG A 6 27.16 -11.86 -26.07
CA ARG A 6 26.76 -13.22 -26.45
C ARG A 6 25.60 -13.23 -27.46
N GLY A 7 25.20 -12.08 -27.99
CA GLY A 7 24.04 -11.95 -28.87
C GLY A 7 22.70 -12.18 -28.16
N LEU A 8 22.66 -12.03 -26.82
CA LEU A 8 21.44 -12.18 -26.03
C LEU A 8 20.87 -10.80 -25.67
N HIS A 9 19.60 -10.62 -26.00
CA HIS A 9 18.79 -9.46 -25.65
C HIS A 9 18.15 -9.67 -24.27
N TYR A 10 18.09 -8.62 -23.46
CA TYR A 10 17.58 -8.69 -22.10
C TYR A 10 16.57 -7.57 -21.86
N MET A 11 15.43 -7.93 -21.29
CA MET A 11 14.39 -6.97 -20.92
C MET A 11 13.91 -7.28 -19.51
N ASP A 12 13.70 -6.25 -18.73
CA ASP A 12 13.07 -6.33 -17.42
C ASP A 12 11.59 -5.97 -17.53
N VAL A 13 10.73 -6.72 -16.86
CA VAL A 13 9.28 -6.51 -16.90
C VAL A 13 8.75 -6.56 -15.48
N GLY A 14 8.38 -5.38 -14.97
CA GLY A 14 7.61 -5.28 -13.75
C GLY A 14 6.15 -5.62 -14.03
N THR A 15 5.63 -6.67 -13.39
CA THR A 15 4.26 -7.16 -13.60
C THR A 15 3.39 -6.89 -12.37
N SER A 16 2.24 -6.23 -12.53
CA SER A 16 1.23 -6.01 -11.48
C SER A 16 -0.12 -6.64 -11.87
N GLY A 17 -0.94 -6.99 -10.87
CA GLY A 17 -2.25 -7.66 -11.04
C GLY A 17 -2.42 -8.96 -10.24
N GLY A 18 -1.30 -9.58 -9.84
CA GLY A 18 -1.32 -10.79 -9.00
C GLY A 18 -2.10 -11.94 -9.63
N VAL A 19 -2.81 -12.71 -8.81
CA VAL A 19 -3.59 -13.88 -9.26
C VAL A 19 -4.74 -13.53 -10.20
N TRP A 20 -5.18 -12.27 -10.22
CA TRP A 20 -6.29 -11.81 -11.07
C TRP A 20 -5.88 -11.52 -12.51
N GLY A 21 -4.58 -11.43 -12.79
CA GLY A 21 -4.11 -11.06 -14.12
C GLY A 21 -4.38 -12.10 -15.20
N LEU A 22 -4.65 -13.36 -14.83
CA LEU A 22 -5.09 -14.38 -15.81
C LEU A 22 -6.45 -14.01 -16.44
N GLU A 23 -7.36 -13.44 -15.65
CA GLU A 23 -8.72 -13.09 -16.10
C GLU A 23 -8.82 -11.63 -16.54
N ARG A 24 -8.06 -10.74 -15.91
CA ARG A 24 -8.17 -9.28 -16.09
C ARG A 24 -6.99 -8.66 -16.84
N GLY A 25 -5.98 -9.44 -17.19
CA GLY A 25 -4.71 -8.95 -17.73
C GLY A 25 -3.76 -8.40 -16.65
N TYR A 26 -2.49 -8.28 -17.00
CA TYR A 26 -1.41 -7.79 -16.14
C TYR A 26 -0.98 -6.38 -16.55
N CYS A 27 -0.80 -5.49 -15.59
CA CYS A 27 -0.13 -4.21 -15.86
C CYS A 27 1.39 -4.47 -16.02
N LEU A 28 1.96 -4.12 -17.18
CA LEU A 28 3.35 -4.44 -17.54
C LEU A 28 4.19 -3.18 -17.72
N MET A 29 5.23 -3.04 -16.91
CA MET A 29 6.21 -1.94 -16.97
C MET A 29 7.52 -2.51 -17.51
N VAL A 30 7.91 -2.12 -18.71
CA VAL A 30 8.95 -2.80 -19.50
C VAL A 30 10.18 -1.91 -19.66
N GLY A 31 11.35 -2.42 -19.27
CA GLY A 31 12.66 -1.81 -19.49
C GLY A 31 13.49 -2.58 -20.53
N GLY A 32 14.17 -1.86 -21.41
CA GLY A 32 15.05 -2.45 -22.43
C GLY A 32 15.19 -1.62 -23.68
N ASP A 33 15.82 -2.19 -24.71
CA ASP A 33 15.97 -1.53 -26.01
C ASP A 33 14.61 -1.45 -26.74
N SER A 34 14.35 -0.32 -27.41
CA SER A 34 13.06 -0.09 -28.09
C SER A 34 12.79 -1.08 -29.23
N GLU A 35 13.82 -1.56 -29.92
CA GLU A 35 13.68 -2.56 -30.98
C GLU A 35 13.19 -3.91 -30.43
N ASP A 36 13.76 -4.32 -29.29
CA ASP A 36 13.33 -5.54 -28.59
C ASP A 36 11.92 -5.40 -28.02
N PHE A 37 11.58 -4.21 -27.51
CA PHE A 37 10.21 -3.90 -27.08
C PHE A 37 9.22 -4.06 -28.24
N SER A 38 9.48 -3.43 -29.39
CA SER A 38 8.60 -3.53 -30.56
C SER A 38 8.46 -4.98 -31.06
N ARG A 39 9.53 -5.76 -30.99
CA ARG A 39 9.50 -7.19 -31.35
C ARG A 39 8.63 -8.01 -30.38
N LEU A 40 8.61 -7.68 -29.10
CA LEU A 40 7.84 -8.40 -28.06
C LEU A 40 6.47 -7.77 -27.77
N GLU A 41 6.13 -6.65 -28.39
CA GLU A 41 4.85 -5.95 -28.22
C GLU A 41 3.62 -6.87 -28.37
N PRO A 42 3.54 -7.82 -29.32
CA PRO A 42 2.41 -8.76 -29.39
C PRO A 42 2.23 -9.60 -28.12
N VAL A 43 3.32 -9.94 -27.42
CA VAL A 43 3.27 -10.69 -26.15
C VAL A 43 2.73 -9.80 -25.03
N PHE A 44 3.22 -8.57 -24.93
CA PHE A 44 2.74 -7.62 -23.93
C PHE A 44 1.26 -7.27 -24.14
N SER A 45 0.85 -7.01 -25.38
CA SER A 45 -0.54 -6.76 -25.74
C SER A 45 -1.46 -7.94 -25.42
N THR A 46 -0.99 -9.18 -25.55
CA THR A 46 -1.79 -10.37 -25.20
C THR A 46 -1.97 -10.52 -23.69
N LEU A 47 -0.94 -10.15 -22.91
CA LEU A 47 -0.94 -10.31 -21.45
C LEU A 47 -1.61 -9.14 -20.73
N ALA A 48 -1.70 -7.97 -21.37
CA ALA A 48 -2.22 -6.76 -20.74
C ALA A 48 -3.77 -6.71 -20.76
N PRO A 49 -4.40 -5.88 -19.90
CA PRO A 49 -5.85 -5.79 -19.78
C PRO A 49 -6.58 -5.28 -21.04
N GLY A 50 -5.91 -4.44 -21.83
CA GLY A 50 -6.52 -3.71 -22.94
C GLY A 50 -7.25 -2.42 -22.53
N SER A 51 -7.53 -1.55 -23.50
CA SER A 51 -8.11 -0.22 -23.28
C SER A 51 -9.47 -0.21 -22.57
N GLU A 52 -10.26 -1.26 -22.71
CA GLU A 52 -11.61 -1.36 -22.15
C GLU A 52 -11.62 -1.63 -20.64
N ALA A 53 -10.47 -1.96 -20.05
CA ALA A 53 -10.36 -2.25 -18.62
C ALA A 53 -10.58 -1.01 -17.72
N ALA A 54 -10.49 0.20 -18.28
CA ALA A 54 -10.76 1.45 -17.57
C ALA A 54 -11.34 2.53 -18.50
N PRO A 55 -12.13 3.49 -17.98
CA PRO A 55 -12.65 4.58 -18.79
C PRO A 55 -11.53 5.41 -19.43
N ALA A 56 -11.67 5.70 -20.73
CA ALA A 56 -10.70 6.49 -21.46
C ALA A 56 -10.57 7.92 -20.90
N ILE A 57 -9.34 8.42 -20.81
CA ILE A 57 -9.07 9.80 -20.39
C ILE A 57 -9.00 10.68 -21.63
N ALA A 58 -9.95 11.61 -21.79
CA ALA A 58 -10.07 12.44 -22.98
C ALA A 58 -8.76 13.17 -23.37
N ALA A 59 -8.02 13.67 -22.37
CA ALA A 59 -6.74 14.36 -22.57
C ALA A 59 -5.61 13.44 -23.07
N ARG A 60 -5.75 12.11 -22.96
CA ARG A 60 -4.74 11.14 -23.43
C ARG A 60 -4.87 10.73 -24.88
N LYS A 61 -6.04 10.93 -25.51
CA LYS A 61 -6.29 10.53 -26.92
C LYS A 61 -5.24 11.07 -27.91
N GLN A 62 -4.54 12.15 -27.58
CA GLN A 62 -3.51 12.77 -28.42
C GLN A 62 -2.09 12.26 -28.17
N ARG A 63 -1.83 11.47 -27.11
CA ARG A 63 -0.47 11.04 -26.73
C ARG A 63 -0.04 9.74 -27.40
N GLY A 64 -0.99 8.91 -27.85
CA GLY A 64 -0.71 7.60 -28.47
C GLY A 64 0.07 6.64 -27.56
N GLY A 65 0.64 5.59 -28.16
CA GLY A 65 1.41 4.56 -27.47
C GLY A 65 0.55 3.49 -26.78
N SER A 66 1.20 2.58 -26.06
CA SER A 66 0.59 1.39 -25.46
C SER A 66 0.02 1.59 -24.05
N ALA A 67 0.19 2.77 -23.45
CA ALA A 67 -0.16 3.00 -22.05
C ALA A 67 -1.65 2.75 -21.73
N GLU A 68 -2.56 3.00 -22.69
CA GLU A 68 -4.00 2.74 -22.51
C GLU A 68 -4.31 1.24 -22.54
N GLU A 69 -3.47 0.41 -23.16
CA GLU A 69 -3.63 -1.04 -23.19
C GLU A 69 -3.16 -1.72 -21.88
N GLY A 70 -2.53 -0.96 -20.98
CA GLY A 70 -2.03 -1.47 -19.69
C GLY A 70 -0.61 -2.04 -19.74
N TYR A 71 0.17 -1.76 -20.78
CA TYR A 71 1.61 -2.00 -20.80
C TYR A 71 2.37 -0.77 -21.29
N LEU A 72 3.63 -0.62 -20.88
CA LEU A 72 4.42 0.57 -21.18
C LEU A 72 5.91 0.24 -21.32
N HIS A 73 6.54 0.73 -22.38
CA HIS A 73 8.00 0.85 -22.45
C HIS A 73 8.45 2.02 -21.57
N CYS A 74 8.95 1.73 -20.38
CA CYS A 74 9.31 2.71 -19.35
C CYS A 74 10.67 3.37 -19.61
N GLY A 75 11.51 2.77 -20.46
CA GLY A 75 12.83 3.29 -20.79
C GLY A 75 13.87 2.18 -21.00
N PRO A 76 15.17 2.49 -20.84
CA PRO A 76 16.24 1.51 -21.01
C PRO A 76 16.22 0.43 -19.90
N HIS A 77 17.15 -0.51 -19.96
CA HIS A 77 17.26 -1.58 -18.97
C HIS A 77 17.20 -1.07 -17.52
N GLY A 78 16.39 -1.73 -16.70
CA GLY A 78 16.11 -1.42 -15.30
C GLY A 78 14.88 -0.52 -15.11
N ALA A 79 14.44 0.23 -16.13
CA ALA A 79 13.34 1.19 -16.00
C ALA A 79 12.00 0.51 -15.68
N GLY A 80 11.73 -0.67 -16.24
CA GLY A 80 10.48 -1.41 -16.00
C GLY A 80 10.37 -1.85 -14.54
N HIS A 81 11.43 -2.49 -14.02
CA HIS A 81 11.50 -2.86 -12.61
C HIS A 81 11.52 -1.65 -11.68
N PHE A 82 12.17 -0.55 -12.06
CA PHE A 82 12.19 0.67 -11.26
C PHE A 82 10.78 1.26 -11.11
N VAL A 83 10.01 1.39 -12.20
CA VAL A 83 8.63 1.88 -12.12
C VAL A 83 7.76 0.93 -11.29
N LYS A 84 7.94 -0.39 -11.43
CA LYS A 84 7.22 -1.39 -10.62
C LYS A 84 7.59 -1.33 -9.13
N MET A 85 8.84 -1.05 -8.81
CA MET A 85 9.28 -0.85 -7.43
C MET A 85 8.51 0.32 -6.81
N ILE A 86 8.46 1.47 -7.49
CA ILE A 86 7.72 2.65 -7.02
C ILE A 86 6.21 2.37 -6.92
N HIS A 87 5.64 1.65 -7.88
CA HIS A 87 4.24 1.18 -7.81
C HIS A 87 3.96 0.46 -6.47
N ASN A 88 4.83 -0.48 -6.07
CA ASN A 88 4.66 -1.20 -4.80
C ASN A 88 4.84 -0.30 -3.57
N GLY A 89 5.72 0.70 -3.63
CA GLY A 89 5.82 1.71 -2.58
C GLY A 89 4.51 2.49 -2.41
N ILE A 90 3.90 2.94 -3.52
CA ILE A 90 2.60 3.62 -3.51
C ILE A 90 1.50 2.70 -2.98
N GLU A 91 1.48 1.43 -3.39
CA GLU A 91 0.55 0.42 -2.87
C GLU A 91 0.62 0.32 -1.34
N TYR A 92 1.82 0.33 -0.75
CA TYR A 92 1.99 0.29 0.72
C TYR A 92 1.35 1.51 1.38
N GLY A 93 1.59 2.72 0.85
CA GLY A 93 1.00 3.95 1.38
C GLY A 93 -0.53 3.98 1.27
N ALA A 94 -1.08 3.50 0.16
CA ALA A 94 -2.53 3.44 -0.03
C ALA A 94 -3.19 2.45 0.95
N MET A 95 -2.59 1.28 1.15
CA MET A 95 -3.08 0.30 2.14
C MET A 95 -3.03 0.86 3.57
N ALA A 96 -1.91 1.50 3.94
CA ALA A 96 -1.75 2.10 5.27
C ALA A 96 -2.83 3.16 5.55
N ALA A 97 -3.12 4.03 4.58
CA ALA A 97 -4.15 5.05 4.72
C ALA A 97 -5.55 4.46 5.02
N TYR A 98 -5.93 3.34 4.37
CA TYR A 98 -7.18 2.64 4.70
C TYR A 98 -7.11 1.99 6.08
N ALA A 99 -6.00 1.31 6.40
CA ALA A 99 -5.84 0.60 7.67
C ALA A 99 -5.93 1.57 8.87
N GLU A 100 -5.18 2.68 8.83
CA GLU A 100 -5.23 3.73 9.85
C GLU A 100 -6.64 4.32 9.98
N GLY A 101 -7.28 4.68 8.86
CA GLY A 101 -8.63 5.26 8.87
C GLY A 101 -9.69 4.33 9.45
N LEU A 102 -9.62 3.04 9.10
CA LEU A 102 -10.53 2.02 9.63
C LEU A 102 -10.25 1.73 11.10
N GLN A 103 -9.00 1.75 11.54
CA GLN A 103 -8.64 1.59 12.95
C GLN A 103 -9.21 2.75 13.80
N VAL A 104 -9.20 3.97 13.29
CA VAL A 104 -9.84 5.13 13.96
C VAL A 104 -11.36 4.92 14.08
N LEU A 105 -12.02 4.42 13.03
CA LEU A 105 -13.45 4.11 13.09
C LEU A 105 -13.75 2.96 14.06
N ALA A 106 -12.90 1.92 14.09
CA ALA A 106 -13.03 0.81 15.02
C ALA A 106 -12.92 1.28 16.48
N GLY A 107 -12.04 2.24 16.76
CA GLY A 107 -11.85 2.84 18.09
C GLY A 107 -12.90 3.88 18.48
N ALA A 108 -13.89 4.16 17.63
CA ALA A 108 -14.88 5.21 17.85
C ALA A 108 -15.91 4.91 18.96
N ASN A 109 -15.75 3.80 19.68
CA ASN A 109 -16.55 3.40 20.85
C ASN A 109 -15.81 3.52 22.19
N VAL A 110 -14.58 4.05 22.23
CA VAL A 110 -13.75 4.16 23.45
C VAL A 110 -14.44 4.87 24.63
N GLY A 111 -15.43 5.72 24.37
CA GLY A 111 -16.20 6.44 25.39
C GLY A 111 -17.43 5.69 25.94
N LYS A 112 -17.71 4.45 25.51
CA LYS A 112 -18.87 3.67 25.99
C LYS A 112 -18.74 3.23 27.44
N ASP A 113 -17.57 2.74 27.82
CA ASP A 113 -17.31 2.18 29.15
C ASP A 113 -16.74 3.21 30.14
N VAL A 114 -16.61 4.46 29.70
CA VAL A 114 -16.10 5.57 30.51
C VAL A 114 -17.28 6.39 31.04
N SER A 115 -17.49 6.32 32.36
CA SER A 115 -18.31 7.28 33.09
C SER A 115 -17.57 8.62 33.16
N SER A 116 -18.27 9.74 32.96
CA SER A 116 -17.70 11.07 33.12
C SER A 116 -17.18 11.24 34.57
N GLY A 117 -15.86 11.25 34.76
CA GLY A 117 -15.24 11.25 36.09
C GLY A 117 -13.73 10.98 36.08
N ALA A 118 -13.16 10.76 37.27
CA ALA A 118 -11.72 10.62 37.51
C ALA A 118 -11.05 9.37 36.90
N ASP A 119 -11.85 8.45 36.34
CA ASP A 119 -11.39 7.19 35.73
C ASP A 119 -11.27 7.26 34.19
N ALA A 120 -11.61 8.41 33.58
CA ALA A 120 -11.41 8.62 32.15
C ALA A 120 -9.91 8.74 31.81
N PRO A 121 -9.41 8.10 30.72
CA PRO A 121 -8.04 8.29 30.29
C PRO A 121 -7.75 9.78 30.09
N ALA A 122 -6.57 10.25 30.53
CA ALA A 122 -6.22 11.68 30.52
C ALA A 122 -6.32 12.37 29.14
N HIS A 123 -6.41 11.59 28.06
CA HIS A 123 -6.53 12.08 26.68
C HIS A 123 -7.99 12.14 26.17
N LEU A 124 -8.97 11.55 26.86
CA LEU A 124 -10.37 11.47 26.41
C LEU A 124 -11.24 12.53 27.11
N THR A 125 -11.10 13.78 26.69
CA THR A 125 -11.79 14.94 27.31
C THR A 125 -13.32 14.90 27.13
N HIS A 126 -13.81 14.29 26.03
CA HIS A 126 -15.23 14.24 25.65
C HIS A 126 -15.66 12.82 25.28
N PRO A 127 -15.78 11.89 26.24
CA PRO A 127 -16.14 10.50 25.96
C PRO A 127 -17.51 10.35 25.28
N GLU A 128 -18.43 11.28 25.49
CA GLU A 128 -19.75 11.33 24.86
C GLU A 128 -19.70 11.39 23.32
N HIS A 129 -18.61 11.90 22.74
CA HIS A 129 -18.42 11.99 21.29
C HIS A 129 -17.90 10.69 20.66
N TYR A 130 -17.54 9.68 21.45
CA TYR A 130 -16.90 8.45 20.98
C TYR A 130 -17.65 7.21 21.48
N ARG A 131 -18.94 7.14 21.15
CA ARG A 131 -19.85 6.05 21.57
C ARG A 131 -20.46 5.30 20.39
N TYR A 132 -19.73 5.19 19.29
CA TYR A 132 -20.22 4.62 18.04
C TYR A 132 -19.67 3.21 17.84
N ASP A 133 -20.56 2.21 17.75
CA ASP A 133 -20.19 0.90 17.17
C ASP A 133 -20.49 0.97 15.67
N PHE A 134 -19.48 1.30 14.88
CA PHE A 134 -19.63 1.34 13.44
C PHE A 134 -19.55 -0.06 12.84
N ASP A 135 -20.43 -0.33 11.87
CA ASP A 135 -20.29 -1.48 10.98
C ASP A 135 -19.30 -1.12 9.87
N LEU A 136 -18.06 -1.61 10.00
CA LEU A 136 -17.00 -1.30 9.03
C LEU A 136 -17.21 -2.01 7.69
N ALA A 137 -17.95 -3.13 7.64
CA ALA A 137 -18.28 -3.80 6.39
C ALA A 137 -19.23 -2.92 5.57
N ASP A 138 -20.28 -2.39 6.21
CA ASP A 138 -21.22 -1.48 5.56
C ASP A 138 -20.58 -0.14 5.17
N ILE A 139 -19.71 0.42 6.03
CA ILE A 139 -19.01 1.68 5.73
C ILE A 139 -18.08 1.54 4.52
N THR A 140 -17.29 0.46 4.47
CA THR A 140 -16.42 0.23 3.31
C THR A 140 -17.24 -0.05 2.05
N GLU A 141 -18.37 -0.75 2.15
CA GLU A 141 -19.27 -1.01 1.03
C GLU A 141 -19.92 0.28 0.48
N VAL A 142 -20.36 1.20 1.35
CA VAL A 142 -20.95 2.47 0.89
C VAL A 142 -19.91 3.36 0.21
N TRP A 143 -18.66 3.36 0.67
CA TRP A 143 -17.58 4.16 0.06
C TRP A 143 -17.22 3.72 -1.35
N ARG A 144 -17.57 2.50 -1.77
CA ARG A 144 -17.31 2.02 -3.14
C ARG A 144 -18.11 2.77 -4.21
N ARG A 145 -19.18 3.49 -3.81
CA ARG A 145 -20.11 4.13 -4.76
C ARG A 145 -20.14 5.64 -4.58
N GLY A 146 -19.50 6.35 -5.50
CA GLY A 146 -19.55 7.82 -5.59
C GLY A 146 -18.66 8.55 -4.58
N SER A 147 -17.92 7.85 -3.72
CA SER A 147 -16.91 8.48 -2.87
C SER A 147 -15.62 8.77 -3.65
N VAL A 148 -14.82 9.70 -3.13
CA VAL A 148 -13.50 10.05 -3.69
C VAL A 148 -12.47 8.93 -3.50
N ILE A 149 -12.68 8.06 -2.53
CA ILE A 149 -11.74 6.99 -2.14
C ILE A 149 -12.13 5.63 -2.75
N GLY A 150 -12.99 5.61 -3.77
CA GLY A 150 -13.26 4.39 -4.53
C GLY A 150 -11.97 3.84 -5.17
N SER A 151 -11.62 2.59 -4.89
CA SER A 151 -10.41 1.95 -5.43
C SER A 151 -10.47 0.42 -5.33
N TRP A 152 -9.59 -0.27 -6.06
CA TRP A 152 -9.48 -1.73 -5.96
C TRP A 152 -9.09 -2.23 -4.56
N LEU A 153 -8.22 -1.49 -3.85
CA LEU A 153 -7.86 -1.85 -2.47
C LEU A 153 -9.06 -1.71 -1.52
N LEU A 154 -9.93 -0.72 -1.74
CA LEU A 154 -11.18 -0.61 -1.00
C LEU A 154 -12.13 -1.77 -1.31
N ASP A 155 -12.25 -2.18 -2.59
CA ASP A 155 -13.06 -3.35 -2.97
C ASP A 155 -12.61 -4.62 -2.23
N LEU A 156 -11.31 -4.88 -2.20
CA LEU A 156 -10.73 -6.02 -1.46
C LEU A 156 -10.98 -5.92 0.05
N THR A 157 -10.90 -4.72 0.60
CA THR A 157 -11.13 -4.48 2.04
C THR A 157 -12.60 -4.72 2.41
N ALA A 158 -13.53 -4.19 1.61
CA ALA A 158 -14.96 -4.40 1.80
C ALA A 158 -15.33 -5.89 1.68
N GLU A 159 -14.75 -6.60 0.70
CA GLU A 159 -14.94 -8.04 0.56
C GLU A 159 -14.42 -8.82 1.79
N ALA A 160 -13.25 -8.46 2.32
CA ALA A 160 -12.70 -9.10 3.51
C ALA A 160 -13.59 -8.87 4.75
N LEU A 161 -14.00 -7.62 4.99
CA LEU A 161 -14.86 -7.25 6.14
C LEU A 161 -16.27 -7.84 6.03
N ALA A 162 -16.83 -7.93 4.82
CA ALA A 162 -18.14 -8.57 4.61
C ALA A 162 -18.11 -10.08 4.92
N ARG A 163 -16.96 -10.75 4.72
CA ARG A 163 -16.78 -12.16 5.06
C ARG A 163 -16.53 -12.36 6.55
N ASP A 164 -15.72 -11.49 7.15
CA ASP A 164 -15.36 -11.53 8.56
C ASP A 164 -15.10 -10.11 9.10
N PRO A 165 -16.08 -9.48 9.77
CA PRO A 165 -15.92 -8.13 10.30
C PRO A 165 -14.81 -7.98 11.34
N ALA A 166 -14.39 -9.07 11.98
CA ALA A 166 -13.32 -9.08 12.97
C ALA A 166 -11.95 -9.41 12.38
N LEU A 167 -11.88 -9.78 11.09
CA LEU A 167 -10.66 -10.19 10.40
C LEU A 167 -9.88 -11.30 11.14
N SER A 168 -10.60 -12.17 11.85
CA SER A 168 -10.07 -13.20 12.75
C SER A 168 -9.16 -14.24 12.07
N GLY A 169 -9.29 -14.40 10.74
CA GLY A 169 -8.43 -15.27 9.94
C GLY A 169 -7.06 -14.69 9.56
N PHE A 170 -6.79 -13.42 9.90
CA PHE A 170 -5.57 -12.72 9.51
C PHE A 170 -4.58 -12.56 10.67
N SER A 171 -3.29 -12.48 10.34
CA SER A 171 -2.24 -12.20 11.33
C SER A 171 -2.06 -10.70 11.52
N GLU A 172 -1.77 -10.29 12.75
CA GLU A 172 -1.34 -8.92 13.08
C GLU A 172 0.05 -8.59 12.49
N GLN A 173 0.84 -9.59 12.10
CA GLN A 173 2.19 -9.39 11.54
C GLN A 173 2.17 -9.24 10.03
N VAL A 174 2.53 -8.05 9.55
CA VAL A 174 2.53 -7.74 8.12
C VAL A 174 3.93 -7.92 7.53
N LYS A 175 4.03 -8.77 6.49
CA LYS A 175 5.28 -9.00 5.75
C LYS A 175 5.53 -7.90 4.70
N ASP A 176 6.79 -7.75 4.31
CA ASP A 176 7.21 -6.92 3.17
C ASP A 176 8.16 -7.73 2.27
N SER A 177 8.10 -7.50 0.95
CA SER A 177 8.80 -8.30 -0.08
C SER A 177 10.09 -7.65 -0.61
N GLY A 178 10.36 -6.40 -0.24
CA GLY A 178 11.57 -5.66 -0.62
C GLY A 178 11.31 -4.37 -1.40
N GLU A 179 10.32 -4.33 -2.30
CA GLU A 179 10.09 -3.17 -3.18
C GLU A 179 9.74 -1.88 -2.42
N GLY A 180 9.02 -2.00 -1.29
CA GLY A 180 8.78 -0.85 -0.42
C GLY A 180 10.08 -0.30 0.20
N ARG A 181 11.03 -1.18 0.54
CA ARG A 181 12.35 -0.77 1.06
C ARG A 181 13.16 -0.06 -0.01
N TRP A 182 13.21 -0.62 -1.21
CA TRP A 182 13.96 -0.03 -2.32
C TRP A 182 13.35 1.29 -2.79
N THR A 183 12.03 1.46 -2.71
CA THR A 183 11.36 2.74 -2.94
C THR A 183 11.83 3.82 -1.96
N VAL A 184 11.86 3.51 -0.66
CA VAL A 184 12.35 4.46 0.36
C VAL A 184 13.84 4.76 0.16
N GLN A 185 14.65 3.75 -0.19
CA GLN A 185 16.06 3.96 -0.50
C GLN A 185 16.25 4.90 -1.70
N ALA A 186 15.51 4.67 -2.80
CA ALA A 186 15.57 5.54 -3.97
C ALA A 186 15.16 6.99 -3.63
N ALA A 187 14.11 7.17 -2.82
CA ALA A 187 13.69 8.50 -2.37
C ALA A 187 14.79 9.20 -1.56
N VAL A 188 15.53 8.48 -0.71
CA VAL A 188 16.69 9.02 0.02
C VAL A 188 17.81 9.42 -0.93
N ASP A 189 18.18 8.54 -1.87
CA ASP A 189 19.26 8.78 -2.82
C ASP A 189 18.95 9.97 -3.76
N GLU A 190 17.68 10.15 -4.12
CA GLU A 190 17.18 11.25 -4.95
C GLU A 190 16.93 12.56 -4.17
N GLY A 191 16.93 12.51 -2.83
CA GLY A 191 16.59 13.67 -1.98
C GLY A 191 15.11 14.05 -2.02
N VAL A 192 14.21 13.09 -2.25
CA VAL A 192 12.76 13.29 -2.34
C VAL A 192 12.09 12.97 -0.99
N PRO A 193 11.31 13.90 -0.40
CA PRO A 193 10.54 13.60 0.80
C PRO A 193 9.47 12.53 0.57
N ALA A 194 9.57 11.41 1.28
CA ALA A 194 8.66 10.25 1.13
C ALA A 194 8.02 9.82 2.45
N HIS A 195 7.49 10.76 3.23
CA HIS A 195 6.99 10.53 4.60
C HIS A 195 5.95 9.41 4.68
N VAL A 196 4.90 9.47 3.85
CA VAL A 196 3.81 8.48 3.86
C VAL A 196 4.31 7.09 3.48
N LEU A 197 5.11 6.99 2.42
CA LEU A 197 5.63 5.70 1.96
C LEU A 197 6.60 5.07 2.99
N THR A 198 7.37 5.93 3.67
CA THR A 198 8.30 5.51 4.72
C THR A 198 7.54 5.06 5.97
N ALA A 199 6.52 5.80 6.40
CA ALA A 199 5.68 5.43 7.54
C ALA A 199 4.97 4.10 7.29
N ALA A 200 4.32 3.93 6.14
CA ALA A 200 3.65 2.68 5.76
C ALA A 200 4.61 1.47 5.76
N LEU A 201 5.88 1.67 5.39
CA LEU A 201 6.90 0.62 5.52
C LEU A 201 7.24 0.33 6.99
N TYR A 202 7.39 1.37 7.81
CA TYR A 202 7.75 1.24 9.22
C TYR A 202 6.63 0.66 10.07
N GLU A 203 5.37 0.88 9.74
CA GLU A 203 4.23 0.19 10.37
C GLU A 203 4.35 -1.33 10.23
N ARG A 204 4.74 -1.82 9.05
CA ARG A 204 5.01 -3.26 8.86
C ARG A 204 6.17 -3.75 9.72
N PHE A 205 7.19 -2.92 9.94
CA PHE A 205 8.28 -3.27 10.85
C PHE A 205 7.80 -3.33 12.30
N GLY A 206 7.05 -2.33 12.74
CA GLY A 206 6.43 -2.25 14.07
C GLY A 206 5.51 -3.43 14.35
N SER A 207 4.69 -3.83 13.38
CA SER A 207 3.78 -4.98 13.49
C SER A 207 4.48 -6.32 13.80
N ARG A 208 5.80 -6.40 13.59
CA ARG A 208 6.62 -7.59 13.85
C ARG A 208 7.49 -7.47 15.10
N GLY A 209 7.25 -6.46 15.96
CA GLY A 209 8.02 -6.22 17.17
C GLY A 209 9.39 -5.57 16.95
N ASN A 210 9.68 -5.07 15.72
CA ASN A 210 10.99 -4.44 15.47
C ASN A 210 11.14 -3.07 16.16
N ALA A 211 10.08 -2.55 16.81
CA ALA A 211 10.11 -1.35 17.62
C ALA A 211 10.40 -1.63 19.12
N ASP A 212 10.41 -2.90 19.55
CA ASP A 212 10.42 -3.27 20.98
C ASP A 212 11.59 -2.70 21.77
N PHE A 213 12.80 -2.70 21.20
CA PHE A 213 13.97 -2.13 21.88
C PHE A 213 13.83 -0.61 22.04
N ALA A 214 13.37 0.09 21.01
CA ALA A 214 13.11 1.53 21.10
C ALA A 214 12.03 1.84 22.15
N ASN A 215 10.96 1.05 22.20
CA ASN A 215 9.90 1.16 23.21
C ASN A 215 10.44 0.95 24.63
N ARG A 216 11.29 -0.08 24.85
CA ARG A 216 11.95 -0.29 26.15
C ARG A 216 12.86 0.87 26.56
N VAL A 217 13.58 1.47 25.59
CA VAL A 217 14.40 2.66 25.84
C VAL A 217 13.52 3.86 26.25
N LEU A 218 12.36 4.06 25.61
CA LEU A 218 11.40 5.09 26.00
C LEU A 218 10.87 4.89 27.43
N SER A 219 10.45 3.68 27.78
CA SER A 219 10.00 3.35 29.15
C SER A 219 11.12 3.54 30.18
N ALA A 220 12.36 3.12 29.86
CA ALA A 220 13.51 3.30 30.73
C ALA A 220 13.83 4.78 30.98
N MET A 221 13.75 5.64 29.95
CA MET A 221 13.91 7.09 30.12
C MET A 221 12.81 7.67 31.01
N ARG A 222 11.55 7.32 30.78
CA ARG A 222 10.40 7.78 31.60
C ARG A 222 10.50 7.35 33.06
N PHE A 223 11.00 6.15 33.30
CA PHE A 223 11.34 5.70 34.65
C PHE A 223 12.47 6.55 35.26
N GLY A 224 13.56 6.77 34.50
CA GLY A 224 14.74 7.49 34.97
C GLY A 224 14.50 8.93 35.37
N PHE A 225 13.70 9.70 34.61
CA PHE A 225 13.44 11.11 34.94
C PHE A 225 12.16 11.34 35.75
N GLY A 226 11.14 10.49 35.60
CA GLY A 226 9.79 10.73 36.14
C GLY A 226 9.33 9.71 37.20
N GLY A 227 10.10 8.65 37.45
CA GLY A 227 9.71 7.57 38.36
C GLY A 227 8.51 6.74 37.88
N HIS A 228 8.12 6.85 36.60
CA HIS A 228 7.02 6.07 36.03
C HIS A 228 7.40 4.58 35.97
N SER A 229 6.75 3.75 36.79
CA SER A 229 6.92 2.30 36.76
C SER A 229 6.10 1.69 35.63
N GLU A 230 6.72 1.46 34.48
CA GLU A 230 6.15 0.61 33.43
C GLU A 230 6.67 -0.81 33.66
N LYS A 231 5.85 -1.65 34.31
CA LYS A 231 6.22 -3.04 34.57
C LYS A 231 6.15 -3.86 33.27
N ASN A 232 7.03 -4.85 33.16
CA ASN A 232 6.79 -5.96 32.25
C ASN A 232 5.71 -6.85 32.88
N ASP A 233 4.63 -7.11 32.16
CA ASP A 233 3.77 -8.27 32.41
C ASP A 233 4.41 -9.53 31.78
#